data_AF-A0AAV8WLA0-F1
#
_entry.id   AF-A0AAV8WLA0-F1
#
_cell.length_a   1.000
_cell.length_b   1.000
_cell.length_c   1.000
_cell.angle_alpha   90.00
_cell.angle_beta   90.00
_cell.angle_gamma   90.00
#
_symmetry.space_group_name_H-M   'P 1'
#
loop_
_entity.id
_entity.type
_entity.pdbx_description
1 polymer ?
#
loop_
_entity_poly.entity_id
_entity_poly.type
_entity_poly.pdbx_seq_one_letter_code
_entity_poly.pdbx_strand_id
1 'polypeptide(L)'
;MHPAVPYITRVAGSDYKLPGGNNIIEKGTQVLIPIESIHDDEEYFPNPDVFDPERFNDENKNSIPPYAHMPFGGGPRLCIGKYGDNYRSHVLEWQAPASSRLS
;
A
#
# COMPACT_ATOMS: atom_id res chain seq x y z
N MET A 1 -8.96 -7.16 5.26
CA MET A 1 -8.89 -5.67 5.04
C MET A 1 -9.55 -5.34 3.70
N HIS A 2 -10.37 -4.29 3.54
CA HIS A 2 -11.23 -4.15 2.34
C HIS A 2 -10.83 -2.96 1.43
N PRO A 3 -9.91 -3.15 0.46
CA PRO A 3 -9.49 -2.09 -0.44
C PRO A 3 -10.58 -1.74 -1.47
N ALA A 4 -10.78 -0.44 -1.74
CA ALA A 4 -11.71 0.01 -2.78
C ALA A 4 -11.29 -0.43 -4.20
N VAL A 5 -9.99 -0.64 -4.41
CA VAL A 5 -9.41 -1.17 -5.65
C VAL A 5 -8.72 -2.49 -5.31
N PRO A 6 -9.34 -3.65 -5.61
CA PRO A 6 -8.83 -4.95 -5.15
C PRO A 6 -7.60 -5.44 -5.92
N TYR A 7 -7.31 -4.86 -7.09
CA TYR A 7 -6.12 -5.16 -7.86
C TYR A 7 -5.70 -3.98 -8.73
N ILE A 8 -4.42 -3.96 -9.10
CA ILE A 8 -3.90 -3.05 -10.12
C ILE A 8 -3.21 -3.87 -11.22
N THR A 9 -3.10 -3.28 -12.41
CA THR A 9 -2.40 -3.92 -13.53
C THR A 9 -1.14 -3.15 -13.91
N ARG A 10 -0.17 -3.86 -14.48
CA ARG A 10 1.02 -3.33 -15.12
C ARG A 10 1.24 -4.03 -16.44
N VAL A 11 2.02 -3.41 -17.33
CA VAL A 11 2.48 -4.05 -18.56
C VAL A 11 4.00 -4.07 -18.51
N ALA A 12 4.60 -5.22 -18.78
CA ALA A 12 6.05 -5.38 -18.79
C ALA A 12 6.65 -4.52 -19.91
N GLY A 13 7.49 -3.53 -19.56
CA GLY A 13 8.15 -2.64 -20.53
C GLY A 13 9.31 -3.31 -21.29
N SER A 14 9.85 -4.38 -20.72
CA SER A 14 10.91 -5.23 -21.25
C SER A 14 10.72 -6.66 -20.72
N ASP A 15 11.40 -7.63 -21.32
CA ASP A 15 11.47 -8.98 -20.77
C ASP A 15 12.05 -8.90 -19.35
N TYR A 16 11.37 -9.56 -18.40
CA TYR A 16 11.73 -9.53 -17.00
C TYR A 16 11.83 -10.95 -16.45
N LYS A 17 13.04 -11.33 -16.03
CA LYS A 17 13.28 -12.62 -15.36
C LYS A 17 12.80 -12.54 -13.92
N LEU A 18 11.86 -13.41 -13.55
CA LEU A 18 11.38 -13.49 -12.18
C LEU A 18 12.49 -13.98 -11.22
N PRO A 19 12.61 -13.40 -10.02
CA PRO A 19 13.48 -13.92 -8.97
C PRO A 19 13.12 -15.37 -8.61
N GLY A 20 14.11 -16.20 -8.29
CA GLY A 20 13.87 -17.57 -7.81
C GLY A 20 13.60 -18.64 -8.87
N GLY A 21 13.71 -18.31 -10.17
CA GLY A 21 13.53 -19.31 -11.24
C GLY A 21 14.02 -18.86 -12.61
N ASN A 22 13.59 -19.59 -13.65
CA ASN A 22 13.90 -19.29 -15.06
C ASN A 22 12.70 -18.75 -15.85
N ASN A 23 11.61 -18.41 -15.15
CA ASN A 23 10.42 -17.84 -15.79
C ASN A 23 10.69 -16.39 -16.19
N ILE A 24 10.26 -16.04 -17.41
CA ILE A 24 10.38 -14.70 -17.97
C ILE A 24 8.97 -14.17 -18.21
N ILE A 25 8.72 -12.95 -17.73
CA ILE A 25 7.57 -12.16 -18.15
C ILE A 25 8.00 -11.43 -19.42
N GLU A 26 7.46 -11.83 -20.56
CA GLU A 26 7.78 -11.23 -21.85
C GLU A 26 7.31 -9.76 -21.91
N LYS A 27 8.05 -8.92 -22.62
CA LYS A 27 7.66 -7.54 -22.92
C LYS A 27 6.23 -7.50 -23.50
N GLY A 28 5.42 -6.58 -23.00
CA GLY A 28 4.02 -6.43 -23.40
C GLY A 28 3.05 -7.30 -22.62
N THR A 29 3.53 -8.25 -21.80
CA THR A 29 2.67 -9.05 -20.93
C THR A 29 1.99 -8.17 -19.89
N GLN A 30 0.67 -8.29 -19.78
CA GLN A 30 -0.09 -7.68 -18.70
C GLN A 30 0.05 -8.51 -17.41
N VAL A 31 0.45 -7.86 -16.33
CA VAL A 31 0.60 -8.43 -15.00
C VAL A 31 -0.48 -7.85 -14.10
N LEU A 32 -1.20 -8.72 -13.39
CA LEU A 32 -2.16 -8.35 -12.35
C LEU A 32 -1.46 -8.46 -10.99
N ILE A 33 -1.61 -7.43 -10.16
CA ILE A 33 -1.12 -7.39 -8.78
C ILE A 33 -2.36 -7.43 -7.87
N PRO A 34 -2.60 -8.55 -7.16
CA PRO A 34 -3.82 -8.75 -6.37
C PRO A 34 -3.66 -8.10 -4.99
N ILE A 35 -4.10 -6.85 -4.86
CA ILE A 35 -3.95 -6.08 -3.61
C ILE A 35 -4.75 -6.73 -2.48
N GLU A 36 -6.01 -7.10 -2.75
CA GLU A 36 -6.89 -7.75 -1.76
C GLU A 36 -6.27 -9.05 -1.23
N SER A 37 -5.78 -9.92 -2.11
CA SER A 37 -5.14 -11.17 -1.68
C SER A 37 -3.85 -10.95 -0.88
N ILE A 38 -3.07 -9.91 -1.17
CA ILE A 38 -1.88 -9.56 -0.37
C ILE A 38 -2.31 -9.00 0.99
N HIS A 39 -3.39 -8.22 1.04
CA HIS A 39 -3.95 -7.67 2.27
C HIS A 39 -4.56 -8.72 3.20
N ASP A 40 -5.02 -9.83 2.61
CA ASP A 40 -5.58 -10.97 3.33
C ASP A 40 -4.55 -12.10 3.58
N ASP A 41 -3.28 -11.88 3.25
CA ASP A 41 -2.21 -12.85 3.51
C ASP A 41 -1.78 -12.81 4.98
N GLU A 42 -1.97 -13.91 5.69
CA GLU A 42 -1.60 -14.08 7.11
C GLU A 42 -0.08 -13.96 7.35
N GLU A 43 0.75 -14.19 6.33
CA GLU A 43 2.21 -13.96 6.42
C GLU A 43 2.52 -12.48 6.70
N TYR A 44 1.72 -11.56 6.15
CA TYR A 44 1.91 -10.13 6.29
C TYR A 44 0.98 -9.50 7.34
N PHE A 45 -0.24 -10.03 7.48
CA PHE A 45 -1.27 -9.50 8.37
C PHE A 45 -1.90 -10.63 9.20
N PRO A 46 -1.36 -10.94 10.40
CA PRO A 46 -1.89 -12.02 11.23
C PRO A 46 -3.35 -11.75 11.64
N ASN A 47 -4.30 -12.65 11.38
CA ASN A 47 -5.75 -12.41 11.53
C ASN A 47 -6.29 -11.27 10.64
N PRO A 48 -6.20 -11.37 9.30
CA PRO A 48 -6.47 -10.27 8.36
C PRO A 48 -7.95 -9.88 8.26
N ASP A 49 -8.84 -10.78 8.65
CA ASP A 49 -10.30 -10.55 8.72
C ASP A 49 -10.71 -9.71 9.93
N VAL A 50 -9.82 -9.56 10.92
CA VAL A 50 -10.09 -8.74 12.11
C VAL A 50 -9.79 -7.28 11.81
N PHE A 51 -10.77 -6.41 12.05
CA PHE A 51 -10.56 -4.98 12.01
C PHE A 51 -9.67 -4.54 13.20
N ASP A 52 -8.37 -4.41 12.93
CA ASP A 52 -7.36 -3.99 13.89
C ASP A 52 -6.62 -2.75 13.37
N PRO A 53 -6.97 -1.53 13.84
CA PRO A 53 -6.34 -0.30 13.41
C PRO A 53 -4.91 -0.12 13.95
N GLU A 54 -4.53 -0.81 15.03
CA GLU A 54 -3.22 -0.66 15.67
C GLU A 54 -2.07 -1.17 14.79
N ARG A 55 -2.37 -2.00 13.78
CA ARG A 55 -1.39 -2.44 12.77
C ARG A 55 -0.71 -1.27 12.04
N PHE A 56 -1.42 -0.16 11.90
CA PHE A 56 -0.99 0.99 11.10
C PHE A 56 -0.55 2.19 11.95
N ASN A 57 -0.47 2.03 13.28
CA ASN A 57 0.03 3.07 14.17
C ASN A 57 1.54 3.32 13.93
N ASP A 58 2.08 4.38 14.52
CA ASP A 58 3.46 4.79 14.26
C ASP A 58 4.51 3.76 14.71
N GLU A 59 4.21 2.98 15.75
CA GLU A 59 5.08 1.94 16.27
C GLU A 59 5.14 0.71 15.36
N ASN A 60 3.98 0.30 14.81
CA ASN A 60 3.82 -0.94 14.06
C ASN A 60 3.96 -0.76 12.54
N LYS A 61 3.66 0.42 11.99
CA LYS A 61 3.62 0.63 10.52
C LYS A 61 4.94 0.28 9.81
N ASN A 62 6.08 0.43 10.50
CA ASN A 62 7.39 0.12 9.95
C ASN A 62 7.69 -1.38 9.90
N SER A 63 6.92 -2.21 10.62
CA SER A 63 7.02 -3.67 10.57
C SER A 63 6.37 -4.27 9.33
N ILE A 64 5.47 -3.52 8.67
CA ILE A 64 4.78 -3.96 7.47
C ILE A 64 5.77 -3.98 6.30
N PRO A 65 5.98 -5.12 5.63
CA PRO A 65 6.90 -5.19 4.50
C PRO A 65 6.53 -4.19 3.39
N PRO A 66 7.52 -3.61 2.70
CA PRO A 66 7.26 -2.78 1.55
C PRO A 66 6.35 -3.51 0.54
N TYR A 67 5.36 -2.79 0.03
CA TYR A 67 4.35 -3.33 -0.90
C TYR A 67 3.37 -4.38 -0.34
N ALA A 68 3.42 -4.74 0.94
CA ALA A 68 2.35 -5.53 1.56
C ALA A 68 1.09 -4.68 1.79
N HIS A 69 1.23 -3.40 2.17
CA HIS A 69 0.10 -2.47 2.29
C HIS A 69 0.14 -1.39 1.19
N MET A 70 -0.60 -1.61 0.10
CA MET A 70 -0.68 -0.69 -1.05
C MET A 70 -2.10 -0.17 -1.38
N PRO A 71 -2.82 0.49 -0.46
CA PRO A 71 -4.18 0.99 -0.75
C PRO A 71 -4.24 2.03 -1.89
N PHE A 72 -3.11 2.68 -2.18
CA PHE A 72 -2.95 3.67 -3.25
C PHE A 72 -2.02 3.20 -4.39
N GLY A 73 -1.74 1.89 -4.44
CA GLY A 73 -0.74 1.30 -5.33
C GLY A 73 0.70 1.67 -4.94
N GLY A 74 1.61 1.66 -5.92
CA GLY A 74 3.03 1.90 -5.71
C GLY A 74 3.80 2.25 -6.99
N GLY A 75 5.04 2.69 -6.80
CA GLY A 75 5.96 3.06 -7.87
C GLY A 75 5.59 4.37 -8.60
N PRO A 76 6.09 4.58 -9.84
CA PRO A 76 5.88 5.81 -10.61
C PRO A 76 4.42 6.14 -10.95
N ARG A 77 3.50 5.18 -10.75
CA ARG A 77 2.06 5.33 -10.96
C ARG A 77 1.30 5.35 -9.64
N LEU A 78 1.95 5.91 -8.61
CA LEU A 78 1.40 6.47 -7.38
C LEU A 78 -0.01 7.03 -7.56
N CYS A 79 -1.06 6.52 -6.90
CA CYS A 79 -2.34 7.23 -6.92
C CYS A 79 -2.15 8.65 -6.35
N ILE A 80 -2.57 9.66 -7.11
CA ILE A 80 -2.47 11.06 -6.70
C ILE A 80 -3.32 11.38 -5.46
N GLY A 81 -4.39 10.61 -5.24
CA GLY A 81 -5.27 10.73 -4.07
C GLY A 81 -4.56 10.53 -2.73
N LYS A 82 -3.46 9.76 -2.71
CA LYS A 82 -2.66 9.55 -1.49
C LYS A 82 -2.22 10.86 -0.85
N TYR A 83 -1.90 11.87 -1.65
CA TYR A 83 -1.48 13.17 -1.13
C TYR A 83 -2.68 13.94 -0.55
N GLY A 84 -3.87 13.81 -1.16
CA GLY A 84 -5.12 14.40 -0.69
C GLY A 84 -5.52 13.95 0.72
N ASP A 85 -5.34 12.67 1.03
CA ASP A 85 -5.61 12.13 2.37
C ASP A 85 -4.67 12.72 3.42
N ASN A 86 -3.39 12.89 3.09
CA ASN A 86 -2.43 13.52 3.99
C ASN A 86 -2.74 15.01 4.23
N TYR A 87 -3.29 15.73 3.24
CA TYR A 87 -3.70 17.11 3.42
C TYR A 87 -4.84 17.27 4.45
N ARG A 88 -5.79 16.32 4.51
CA ARG A 88 -6.88 16.37 5.49
C ARG A 88 -6.37 16.22 6.91
N SER A 89 -5.40 15.34 7.14
CA SER A 89 -4.74 15.17 8.44
C SER A 89 -3.97 16.42 8.86
N HIS A 90 -3.22 17.02 7.93
CA HIS A 90 -2.45 18.25 8.20
C HIS A 90 -3.33 19.50 8.41
N VAL A 91 -4.45 19.63 7.71
CA VAL A 91 -5.40 20.74 7.92
C VAL A 91 -6.08 20.66 9.28
N LEU A 92 -6.46 19.46 9.72
CA LEU A 92 -7.03 19.26 11.07
C LEU A 92 -6.01 19.60 12.17
N GLU A 93 -4.74 19.26 11.97
CA GLU A 93 -3.64 19.64 12.86
C GLU A 93 -3.40 21.16 12.89
N TRP A 94 -3.52 21.85 11.75
CA TRP A 94 -3.44 23.32 11.66
C TRP A 94 -4.64 24.06 12.26
N GLN A 95 -5.81 23.41 12.28
CA GLN A 95 -7.03 23.91 12.91
C GLN A 95 -7.05 23.65 14.43
N ALA A 96 -6.15 22.82 14.95
CA ALA A 96 -5.98 22.67 16.39
C ALA A 96 -5.51 24.00 17.04
N PRO A 97 -6.01 24.35 18.24
CA PRO A 97 -5.60 25.56 18.93
C PRO A 97 -4.08 25.63 19.07
N ALA A 98 -3.49 26.82 18.93
CA ALA A 98 -2.03 27.02 18.97
C ALA A 98 -1.35 26.47 20.25
N SER A 99 -2.11 26.24 21.32
CA SER A 99 -1.64 25.67 22.59
C SER A 99 -1.21 24.19 22.52
N SER A 100 -1.55 23.46 21.46
CA SER A 100 -1.19 22.04 21.31
C SER A 100 0.01 21.79 20.38
N ARG A 101 0.67 22.85 19.88
CA ARG A 101 1.78 22.75 18.89
C ARG A 101 3.19 22.83 19.51
N LEU A 102 3.28 22.84 20.83
CA LEU A 102 4.54 22.87 21.58
C LEU A 102 4.55 21.73 22.60
N SER A 103 4.87 20.52 22.13
CA SER A 103 5.35 19.40 22.94
C SER A 103 6.20 18.49 22.07
#